data_AF-A0A7Y4QPM3-F1
#
_entry.id   AF-A0A7Y4QPM3-F1
#
_cell.length_a   1.000
_cell.length_b   1.000
_cell.length_c   1.000
_cell.angle_alpha   90.00
_cell.angle_beta   90.00
_cell.angle_gamma   90.00
#
_symmetry.space_group_name_H-M   'P 1'
#
loop_
_entity.id
_entity.type
_entity.pdbx_description
1 polymer ?
#
loop_
_entity_poly.entity_id
_entity_poly.type
_entity_poly.pdbx_seq_one_letter_code
_entity_poly.pdbx_strand_id
1 'polypeptide(L)'
;MKRNILGRFREWCRADFLSPKDFIRHAVLILAVYAVAHLAGLREFTSILNGTTGSLVVNREVAALLGVTYLLLYMGAVVLAPMLLIAAGLLAGWNKFKSRTSPST
;
A
#
# COMPACT_ATOMS: atom_id res chain seq x y z
N MET A 1 -7.64 -5.99 -32.73
CA MET A 1 -6.94 -6.79 -31.69
C MET A 1 -6.64 -5.95 -30.43
N LYS A 2 -7.66 -5.45 -29.70
CA LYS A 2 -7.48 -4.65 -28.47
C LYS A 2 -8.52 -4.90 -27.35
N ARG A 3 -9.59 -5.65 -27.61
CA ARG A 3 -10.70 -5.89 -26.66
C ARG A 3 -10.43 -6.98 -25.60
N ASN A 4 -9.51 -7.91 -25.86
CA ASN A 4 -9.31 -9.07 -24.97
C ASN A 4 -8.39 -8.78 -23.76
N ILE A 5 -7.54 -7.76 -23.85
CA ILE A 5 -6.60 -7.38 -22.78
C ILE A 5 -7.35 -6.65 -21.65
N LEU A 6 -8.29 -5.77 -22.04
CA LEU A 6 -9.10 -5.01 -21.09
C LEU A 6 -10.07 -5.90 -20.30
N GLY A 7 -10.63 -6.93 -20.94
CA GLY A 7 -11.51 -7.91 -20.29
C GLY A 7 -10.78 -8.72 -19.22
N ARG A 8 -9.61 -9.29 -19.56
CA ARG A 8 -8.77 -10.06 -18.61
C ARG A 8 -8.28 -9.21 -17.43
N PHE A 9 -7.88 -7.96 -17.67
CA PHE A 9 -7.45 -7.05 -16.60
C PHE A 9 -8.62 -6.71 -15.65
N ARG A 10 -9.82 -6.53 -16.20
CA ARG A 10 -11.02 -6.24 -15.42
C ARG A 10 -11.49 -7.43 -14.60
N GLU A 11 -11.32 -8.65 -15.09
CA GLU A 11 -11.58 -9.89 -14.34
C GLU A 11 -10.55 -10.12 -13.22
N TRP A 12 -9.28 -9.81 -13.48
CA TRP A 12 -8.23 -9.85 -12.45
C TRP A 12 -8.46 -8.85 -11.31
N CYS A 13 -8.92 -7.63 -11.64
CA CYS A 13 -9.38 -6.68 -10.61
C CYS A 13 -10.64 -7.17 -9.88
N ARG A 14 -11.52 -7.93 -10.52
CA ARG A 14 -12.85 -8.31 -9.97
C ARG A 14 -12.84 -9.51 -9.02
N ALA A 15 -11.89 -10.43 -9.17
CA ALA A 15 -11.97 -11.73 -8.49
C ALA A 15 -11.31 -11.77 -7.10
N ASP A 16 -10.18 -11.07 -6.90
CA ASP A 16 -9.41 -11.18 -5.64
C ASP A 16 -8.98 -9.85 -5.01
N PHE A 17 -8.69 -8.80 -5.80
CA PHE A 17 -8.10 -7.57 -5.25
C PHE A 17 -9.10 -6.58 -4.63
N LEU A 18 -10.38 -6.62 -5.04
CA LEU A 18 -11.40 -5.65 -4.64
C LEU A 18 -12.32 -6.14 -3.52
N SER A 19 -11.91 -7.13 -2.74
CA SER A 19 -12.62 -7.53 -1.53
C SER A 19 -12.26 -6.58 -0.37
N PRO A 20 -13.22 -6.15 0.47
CA PRO A 20 -12.94 -5.28 1.62
C PRO A 20 -11.87 -5.86 2.56
N LYS A 21 -11.81 -7.19 2.69
CA LYS A 21 -10.81 -7.87 3.53
C LYS A 21 -9.40 -7.75 2.96
N ASP A 22 -9.27 -7.83 1.63
CA ASP A 22 -7.98 -7.78 0.97
C ASP A 22 -7.42 -6.36 0.98
N PHE A 23 -8.25 -5.32 0.84
CA PHE A 23 -7.81 -3.93 1.06
C PHE A 23 -7.24 -3.71 2.46
N ILE A 24 -7.90 -4.23 3.50
CA ILE A 24 -7.40 -4.15 4.89
C ILE A 24 -6.10 -4.93 5.04
N ARG A 25 -6.00 -6.15 4.51
CA ARG A 25 -4.77 -6.97 4.56
C ARG A 25 -3.58 -6.25 3.92
N HIS A 26 -3.76 -5.67 2.74
CA HIS A 26 -2.69 -4.91 2.08
C HIS A 26 -2.28 -3.68 2.89
N ALA A 27 -3.25 -2.94 3.45
CA ALA A 27 -2.95 -1.79 4.32
C ALA A 27 -2.15 -2.20 5.56
N VAL A 28 -2.54 -3.29 6.23
CA VAL A 28 -1.83 -3.85 7.38
C VAL A 28 -0.44 -4.32 7.00
N LEU A 29 -0.28 -5.00 5.86
CA LEU A 29 1.01 -5.47 5.38
C LEU A 29 1.97 -4.31 5.10
N ILE A 30 1.49 -3.26 4.42
CA ILE A 30 2.29 -2.05 4.16
C ILE A 30 2.72 -1.40 5.48
N LEU A 31 1.79 -1.24 6.43
CA LEU A 31 2.11 -0.69 7.75
C LEU A 31 3.10 -1.54 8.52
N ALA A 32 2.98 -2.88 8.47
CA ALA A 32 3.87 -3.79 9.15
C ALA A 32 5.30 -3.72 8.58
N VAL A 33 5.44 -3.76 7.26
CA VAL A 33 6.76 -3.65 6.61
C VAL A 33 7.38 -2.27 6.87
N TYR A 34 6.59 -1.20 6.80
CA TYR A 34 7.05 0.14 7.17
C TYR A 34 7.49 0.22 8.64
N ALA A 35 6.72 -0.37 9.56
CA ALA A 35 7.06 -0.40 10.98
C ALA A 35 8.37 -1.14 11.24
N VAL A 36 8.59 -2.30 10.60
CA VAL A 36 9.87 -3.02 10.69
C VAL A 36 11.02 -2.17 10.17
N ALA A 37 10.87 -1.53 9.01
CA ALA A 37 11.88 -0.64 8.47
C ALA A 37 12.15 0.57 9.39
N HIS A 38 11.11 1.13 9.99
CA HIS A 38 11.23 2.25 10.94
C HIS A 38 11.98 1.85 12.20
N LEU A 39 11.65 0.70 12.79
CA LEU A 39 12.31 0.17 13.98
C LEU A 39 13.75 -0.30 13.72
N ALA A 40 14.03 -0.76 12.50
CA ALA A 40 15.39 -1.08 12.05
C ALA A 40 16.27 0.16 11.81
N GLY A 41 15.76 1.38 12.05
CA GLY A 41 16.52 2.61 11.92
C GLY A 41 16.72 3.07 10.47
N LEU A 42 16.01 2.49 9.49
CA LEU A 42 16.21 2.86 8.08
C LEU A 42 15.88 4.34 7.80
N ARG A 43 15.15 4.99 8.71
CA ARG A 43 14.90 6.45 8.69
C ARG A 43 16.20 7.26 8.65
N GLU A 44 17.29 6.80 9.25
CA GLU A 44 18.56 7.54 9.29
C GLU A 44 19.15 7.75 7.89
N PHE A 45 18.92 6.80 6.98
CA PHE A 45 19.34 6.89 5.58
C PHE A 45 18.55 7.94 4.77
N THR A 46 17.44 8.48 5.30
CA THR A 46 16.73 9.61 4.67
C THR A 46 17.52 10.93 4.74
N SER A 47 18.60 10.99 5.52
CA SER A 47 19.52 12.14 5.57
C SER A 47 20.13 12.46 4.19
N ILE A 48 20.13 11.50 3.26
CA ILE A 48 20.52 11.74 1.87
C ILE A 48 19.65 12.81 1.18
N LEU A 49 18.40 12.98 1.60
CA LEU A 49 17.52 14.04 1.11
C LEU A 49 18.04 15.44 1.47
N ASN A 50 18.80 15.55 2.55
CA ASN A 50 19.49 16.77 2.97
C ASN A 50 20.90 16.89 2.35
N GLY A 51 21.29 15.98 1.44
CA GLY A 51 22.60 15.98 0.81
C GLY A 51 23.74 15.42 1.68
N THR A 52 23.43 14.85 2.85
CA THR A 52 24.43 14.29 3.78
C THR A 52 24.44 12.76 3.73
N THR A 53 25.61 12.15 3.94
CA THR A 53 25.71 10.69 4.07
C THR A 53 25.15 10.25 5.41
N GLY A 54 23.97 9.65 5.40
CA GLY A 54 23.27 9.17 6.61
C GLY A 54 23.95 8.00 7.34
N SER A 55 25.04 7.44 6.80
CA SER A 55 25.84 6.43 7.48
C SER A 55 27.28 6.46 7.00
N LEU A 56 28.23 6.30 7.93
CA LEU A 56 29.66 6.13 7.67
C LEU A 56 30.05 4.65 7.48
N VAL A 57 29.12 3.73 7.74
CA VAL A 57 29.38 2.28 7.81
C VAL A 57 29.08 1.57 6.48
N VAL A 58 28.19 2.13 5.66
CA VAL A 58 27.77 1.58 4.37
C VAL A 58 28.10 2.52 3.22
N ASN A 59 28.40 1.94 2.06
CA ASN A 59 28.67 2.69 0.82
C ASN A 59 27.52 3.65 0.50
N ARG A 60 27.86 4.83 -0.03
CA ARG A 60 26.92 5.91 -0.35
C ARG A 60 25.75 5.46 -1.23
N GLU A 61 25.99 4.59 -2.20
CA GLU A 61 24.96 4.04 -3.08
C GLU A 61 23.95 3.16 -2.32
N VAL A 62 24.45 2.33 -1.41
CA VAL A 62 23.61 1.46 -0.57
C VAL A 62 22.78 2.31 0.39
N ALA A 63 23.40 3.30 1.03
CA ALA A 63 22.69 4.27 1.87
C ALA A 63 21.58 5.01 1.09
N ALA A 64 21.85 5.39 -0.18
CA ALA A 64 20.85 6.02 -1.05
C ALA A 64 19.67 5.09 -1.33
N LEU A 65 19.94 3.84 -1.70
CA LEU A 65 18.91 2.84 -1.94
C LEU A 65 18.04 2.61 -0.71
N LEU A 66 18.66 2.42 0.47
CA LEU A 66 17.90 2.24 1.73
C LEU A 66 17.02 3.45 2.06
N GLY A 67 17.54 4.67 1.89
CA GLY A 67 16.78 5.90 2.11
C GLY A 67 15.58 6.03 1.16
N VAL A 68 15.77 5.72 -0.13
CA VAL A 68 14.68 5.74 -1.13
C VAL A 68 13.66 4.64 -0.85
N THR A 69 14.10 3.43 -0.53
CA THR A 69 13.20 2.33 -0.16
C THR A 69 12.35 2.70 1.07
N TYR A 70 12.97 3.28 2.09
CA TYR A 70 12.25 3.78 3.26
C TYR A 70 11.25 4.88 2.90
N LEU A 71 11.61 5.79 1.99
CA LEU A 71 10.69 6.85 1.53
C LEU A 71 9.47 6.27 0.80
N LEU A 72 9.67 5.25 -0.05
CA LEU A 72 8.57 4.55 -0.72
C LEU A 72 7.66 3.83 0.28
N LEU A 73 8.23 3.17 1.29
CA LEU A 73 7.49 2.54 2.37
C LEU A 73 6.69 3.57 3.19
N TYR A 74 7.30 4.72 3.48
CA TYR A 74 6.65 5.83 4.17
C TYR A 74 5.46 6.37 3.35
N MET A 75 5.64 6.61 2.05
CA MET A 75 4.55 7.01 1.16
C MET A 75 3.44 5.95 1.10
N GLY A 76 3.80 4.67 1.02
CA GLY A 76 2.84 3.57 1.10
C GLY A 76 2.04 3.59 2.40
N ALA A 77 2.69 3.76 3.54
CA ALA A 77 2.03 3.79 4.84
C ALA A 77 1.15 5.04 5.04
N VAL A 78 1.61 6.20 4.59
CA VAL A 78 0.93 7.49 4.83
C VAL A 78 -0.14 7.79 3.79
N VAL A 79 0.03 7.37 2.55
CA VAL A 79 -0.90 7.65 1.45
C VAL A 79 -1.72 6.40 1.11
N LEU A 80 -1.03 5.30 0.79
CA LEU A 80 -1.71 4.12 0.24
C LEU A 80 -2.54 3.39 1.30
N ALA A 81 -2.01 3.18 2.51
CA ALA A 81 -2.74 2.48 3.58
C ALA A 81 -4.07 3.16 3.95
N PRO A 82 -4.16 4.47 4.25
CA PRO A 82 -5.45 5.10 4.53
C PRO A 82 -6.37 5.11 3.31
N MET A 83 -5.84 5.26 2.10
CA MET A 83 -6.64 5.17 0.87
C MET A 83 -7.30 3.78 0.71
N LEU A 84 -6.56 2.70 0.99
CA LEU A 84 -7.07 1.34 0.98
C LEU A 84 -8.14 1.11 2.06
N LEU A 85 -7.95 1.66 3.27
CA LEU A 85 -8.93 1.57 4.35
C LEU A 85 -10.24 2.32 4.01
N ILE A 86 -10.15 3.51 3.39
CA ILE A 86 -11.32 4.26 2.90
C ILE A 86 -12.06 3.44 1.84
N ALA A 87 -11.35 2.85 0.88
CA ALA A 87 -11.93 2.00 -0.16
C ALA A 87 -12.64 0.77 0.45
N ALA A 88 -12.02 0.12 1.43
CA ALA A 88 -12.61 -1.00 2.16
C ALA A 88 -13.90 -0.60 2.89
N GLY A 89 -13.88 0.54 3.58
CA GLY A 89 -15.03 1.07 4.31
C GLY A 89 -16.20 1.42 3.39
N LEU A 90 -15.91 2.10 2.27
CA LEU A 90 -16.93 2.47 1.28
C LEU A 90 -17.58 1.23 0.67
N LEU A 91 -16.77 0.24 0.29
CA LEU A 91 -17.27 -0.99 -0.32
C LEU A 91 -18.06 -1.87 0.67
N ALA A 92 -17.58 -1.99 1.92
CA ALA A 92 -18.29 -2.70 2.97
C ALA A 92 -19.64 -2.03 3.29
N GLY A 93 -19.66 -0.69 3.36
CA GLY A 93 -20.87 0.10 3.54
C GLY A 93 -21.87 -0.11 2.40
N TRP A 94 -21.39 -0.08 1.15
CA TRP A 94 -22.22 -0.33 -0.03
C TRP A 94 -22.83 -1.73 -0.05
N ASN A 95 -22.03 -2.76 0.25
CA ASN A 95 -22.51 -4.14 0.31
C ASN A 95 -23.58 -4.32 1.40
N LYS A 96 -23.39 -3.70 2.58
CA LYS A 96 -24.37 -3.74 3.67
C LYS A 96 -25.66 -3.00 3.33
N PHE A 97 -25.59 -1.91 2.57
CA PHE A 97 -26.77 -1.20 2.10
C PHE A 97 -27.56 -2.03 1.07
N LYS A 98 -26.87 -2.64 0.11
CA LYS A 98 -27.48 -3.49 -0.93
C LYS A 98 -28.15 -4.74 -0.36
N SER A 99 -27.58 -5.35 0.68
CA SER A 99 -28.18 -6.52 1.34
C SER A 99 -29.43 -6.17 2.14
N ARG A 100 -29.60 -4.91 2.56
CA ARG A 100 -30.79 -4.44 3.29
C ARG A 100 -31.96 -4.07 2.38
N THR A 101 -31.69 -3.78 1.12
CA THR A 101 -32.68 -3.32 0.14
C THR A 101 -33.18 -4.40 -0.82
N SER A 102 -32.73 -5.65 -0.68
CA SER A 102 -33.33 -6.79 -1.39
C SER A 102 -34.53 -7.31 -0.59
N PRO A 103 -35.78 -7.08 -1.02
CA PRO A 103 -36.96 -7.65 -0.39
C PRO A 103 -36.93 -9.16 -0.62
N SER A 104 -37.19 -9.93 0.44
CA SER A 104 -37.53 -11.35 0.34
C SER A 104 -38.84 -11.49 -0.44
N THR A 105 -38.73 -11.84 -1.71
CA THR A 105 -39.83 -12.54 -2.43
C THR A 105 -39.87 -13.99 -2.02
#